data_AF-A0A536CME2-F1
#
_entry.id   AF-A0A536CME2-F1
#
_cell.length_a   1.000
_cell.length_b   1.000
_cell.length_c   1.000
_cell.angle_alpha   90.00
_cell.angle_beta   90.00
_cell.angle_gamma   90.00
#
_symmetry.space_group_name_H-M   'P 1'
#
loop_
_entity.id
_entity.type
_entity.pdbx_description
1 polymer ?
#
loop_
_entity_poly.entity_id
_entity_poly.type
_entity_poly.pdbx_seq_one_letter_code
_entity_poly.pdbx_strand_id
1 'polypeptide(L)' 'MDVFGPTPSFQLTDQTGATFASQSLGGKVTLLDFVYTHCTDACPLLSATFQEAQRKLSSDGLLG' A
#
# COMPACT_ATOMS: atom_id res chain seq x y z
N MET A 1 -12.70 4.17 -15.58
CA MET A 1 -11.56 4.28 -14.64
C MET A 1 -11.41 5.75 -14.36
N ASP A 2 -11.87 6.18 -13.20
CA ASP A 2 -11.96 7.59 -12.86
C ASP A 2 -10.65 8.07 -12.25
N VAL A 3 -10.21 9.27 -12.64
CA VAL A 3 -9.00 9.93 -12.12
C VAL A 3 -9.44 11.05 -11.20
N PHE A 4 -9.19 10.89 -9.89
CA PHE A 4 -9.62 11.83 -8.85
C PHE A 4 -8.62 12.96 -8.57
N GLY A 5 -7.56 13.07 -9.37
CA GLY A 5 -6.46 14.02 -9.17
C GLY A 5 -5.21 13.39 -8.54
N PRO A 6 -4.18 14.19 -8.26
CA PRO A 6 -2.94 13.70 -7.67
C PRO A 6 -3.12 13.35 -6.19
N THR A 7 -2.37 12.35 -5.73
CA THR A 7 -2.27 12.02 -4.30
C THR A 7 -1.69 13.21 -3.52
N PRO A 8 -2.27 13.60 -2.37
CA PRO A 8 -1.70 14.63 -1.51
C PRO A 8 -0.31 14.26 -0.99
N SER A 9 0.54 15.25 -0.76
CA SER A 9 1.84 15.02 -0.10
C SER A 9 1.65 14.63 1.37
N PHE A 10 2.35 13.60 1.82
CA PHE A 10 2.32 13.17 3.22
C PHE A 10 3.72 12.79 3.73
N GLN A 11 3.89 12.86 5.05
CA GLN A 11 5.02 12.32 5.81
C GLN A 11 4.45 11.58 7.01
N LEU A 12 4.81 10.30 7.15
CA LEU A 12 4.35 9.38 8.17
C LEU A 12 5.54 8.66 8.82
N THR A 13 5.29 7.94 9.89
CA THR A 13 6.26 7.03 10.49
C THR A 13 5.93 5.60 10.08
N ASP A 14 6.92 4.87 9.59
CA ASP A 14 6.76 3.47 9.20
C ASP A 14 6.82 2.51 10.41
N GLN A 15 6.65 1.22 10.15
CA GLN A 15 6.68 0.16 11.17
C GLN A 15 8.03 -0.01 11.88
N THR A 16 9.11 0.56 11.33
CA THR A 16 10.46 0.53 11.91
C THR A 16 10.78 1.79 12.72
N GLY A 17 9.87 2.78 12.71
CA GLY A 17 10.08 4.09 13.33
C GLY A 17 10.77 5.10 12.42
N ALA A 18 10.99 4.78 11.14
CA ALA A 18 11.62 5.68 10.19
C ALA A 18 10.60 6.64 9.55
N THR A 19 11.08 7.78 9.07
CA THR A 19 10.26 8.73 8.31
C THR A 19 9.99 8.18 6.92
N PHE A 20 8.71 8.07 6.56
CA PHE A 20 8.24 7.67 5.24
C PHE A 20 7.49 8.83 4.58
N ALA A 21 7.94 9.25 3.40
CA ALA A 21 7.37 10.38 2.68
C ALA A 21 6.80 9.96 1.32
N SER A 22 5.69 10.57 0.91
CA SER A 22 5.01 10.30 -0.38
C SER A 22 5.93 10.38 -1.61
N GLN A 23 6.99 11.19 -1.54
CA GLN A 23 7.99 11.36 -2.58
C GLN A 23 8.78 10.08 -2.87
N SER A 24 8.88 9.16 -1.90
CA SER A 24 9.55 7.86 -2.07
C SER A 24 8.79 6.92 -3.02
N LEU A 25 7.51 7.20 -3.29
CA LEU A 25 6.64 6.44 -4.19
C LEU A 25 6.72 6.93 -5.66
N GLY A 26 7.44 8.02 -5.91
CA GLY A 26 7.54 8.63 -7.24
C GLY A 26 8.10 7.66 -8.29
N GLY A 27 7.47 7.60 -9.47
CA GLY A 27 7.89 6.74 -10.57
C GLY A 27 7.51 5.26 -10.43
N LYS A 28 6.81 4.88 -9.35
CA LYS A 28 6.32 3.52 -9.13
C LYS A 28 4.80 3.46 -9.14
N VAL A 29 4.24 2.37 -9.67
CA VAL A 29 2.83 2.05 -9.45
C VAL A 29 2.67 1.62 -7.99
N THR A 30 1.84 2.33 -7.24
CA THR A 30 1.65 2.06 -5.80
C THR A 30 0.21 1.67 -5.53
N LEU A 31 0.04 0.55 -4.81
CA LEU A 31 -1.24 0.13 -4.24
C LEU A 31 -1.27 0.51 -2.75
N LEU A 32 -2.35 1.16 -2.31
CA LEU A 32 -2.52 1.64 -0.94
C LEU A 32 -3.82 1.09 -0.34
N ASP A 33 -3.77 0.82 0.95
CA ASP A 33 -4.84 0.32 1.81
C ASP A 33 -4.79 1.09 3.14
N PHE A 34 -5.93 1.18 3.82
CA PHE A 34 -6.00 1.68 5.19
C PHE A 34 -6.58 0.59 6.11
N VAL A 35 -5.75 0.07 7.02
CA VAL A 35 -6.12 -0.97 7.99
C VAL A 35 -5.80 -0.57 9.42
N TYR A 36 -6.48 -1.22 10.37
CA TYR A 36 -6.20 -1.15 11.80
C TYR A 36 -5.83 -2.54 12.33
N THR A 37 -4.81 -2.62 13.18
CA THR A 37 -4.28 -3.89 13.69
C THR A 37 -5.24 -4.68 14.58
N HIS A 38 -6.25 -4.01 15.15
CA HIS A 38 -7.23 -4.58 16.08
C HIS A 38 -8.63 -4.73 15.44
N CYS A 39 -8.74 -4.49 14.14
CA CYS A 39 -9.98 -4.64 13.41
C CYS A 39 -10.21 -6.12 13.09
N THR A 40 -11.30 -6.70 13.58
CA THR A 40 -11.65 -8.12 13.41
C THR A 40 -12.64 -8.38 12.27
N ASP A 41 -13.02 -7.34 11.52
CA ASP A 41 -14.08 -7.42 10.52
C ASP A 41 -13.52 -7.48 9.08
N ALA A 42 -13.58 -6.39 8.32
CA ALA A 42 -13.12 -6.36 6.94
C ALA A 42 -11.58 -6.44 6.79
N CYS A 43 -10.82 -6.01 7.81
CA CYS A 43 -9.37 -5.83 7.71
C CYS A 43 -8.59 -7.14 7.46
N PRO A 44 -8.93 -8.29 8.07
CA PRO A 44 -8.35 -9.58 7.71
C PRO A 44 -8.55 -9.95 6.23
N LEU A 45 -9.73 -9.65 5.66
CA LEU A 45 -10.02 -9.93 4.24
C LEU A 45 -9.22 -9.02 3.30
N LEU A 46 -9.09 -7.74 3.66
CA LEU A 46 -8.26 -6.78 2.92
C LEU A 46 -6.78 -7.22 2.92
N SER A 47 -6.26 -7.60 4.09
CA SER A 47 -4.88 -8.08 4.23
C SER A 47 -4.62 -9.35 3.42
N ALA A 48 -5.57 -10.29 3.39
CA ALA A 48 -5.49 -11.50 2.57
C ALA A 48 -5.47 -11.17 1.07
N THR A 49 -6.31 -10.23 0.63
CA THR A 49 -6.34 -9.76 -0.77
C THR A 49 -5.01 -9.11 -1.17
N PHE A 50 -4.44 -8.28 -0.30
CA PHE A 50 -3.12 -7.67 -0.51
C PHE A 50 -2.01 -8.73 -0.61
N GLN A 51 -2.04 -9.76 0.24
CA GLN A 51 -1.08 -10.85 0.20
C GLN A 51 -1.16 -11.62 -1.13
N GLU A 52 -2.37 -11.88 -1.65
CA GLU A 52 -2.55 -12.52 -2.95
C GLU A 52 -2.00 -11.66 -4.09
N ALA A 53 -2.29 -10.36 -4.08
CA ALA A 53 -1.75 -9.41 -5.06
C ALA A 53 -0.21 -9.39 -5.04
N GLN A 54 0.41 -9.33 -3.86
CA GLN A 54 1.87 -9.39 -3.73
C GLN A 54 2.45 -10.68 -4.31
N ARG A 55 1.81 -11.84 -4.08
CA ARG A 55 2.27 -13.13 -4.62
C ARG A 55 2.23 -13.14 -6.15
N LYS A 56 1.13 -12.66 -6.74
CA LYS A 56 0.97 -12.58 -8.21
C LYS A 56 2.02 -11.64 -8.83
N LEU A 57 2.13 -10.42 -8.30
CA LEU A 57 3.12 -9.45 -8.80
C LEU A 57 4.56 -9.94 -8.66
N SER A 58 4.88 -10.67 -7.59
CA SER A 58 6.19 -11.31 -7.43
C SER A 58 6.45 -12.38 -8.49
N SER A 59 5.46 -13.24 -8.74
CA SER A 59 5.55 -14.31 -9.76
C SER A 59 5.77 -13.75 -11.16
N ASP A 60 5.17 -12.59 -11.45
CA ASP A 60 5.26 -11.93 -12.74
C ASP A 60 6.51 -11.05 -12.89
N GLY A 61 7.33 -10.93 -11.83
CA GLY A 61 8.52 -10.07 -11.82
C GLY A 61 8.21 -8.58 -11.83
N LEU A 62 7.01 -8.19 -11.41
CA LEU A 62 6.51 -6.81 -11.41
C LEU A 62 6.56 -6.15 -10.02
N LEU A 63 6.95 -6.89 -8.98
CA LEU A 63 7.08 -6.37 -7.62
C LEU A 63 8.52 -5.89 -7.36
N GLY A 64 8.73 -4.57 -7.22
CA GLY A 64 10.02 -3.96 -6.88
C GLY A 64 10.15 -2.48 -7.21
#